data_AF-A0A2V9JN08-F1
#
_entry.id   AF-A0A2V9JN08-F1
#
_cell.length_a   1.000
_cell.length_b   1.000
_cell.length_c   1.000
_cell.angle_alpha   90.00
_cell.angle_beta   90.00
_cell.angle_gamma   90.00
#
_symmetry.space_group_name_H-M   'P 1'
#
loop_
_entity.id
_entity.type
_entity.pdbx_description
1 polymer ?
#
loop_
_entity_poly.entity_id
_entity_poly.type
_entity_poly.pdbx_seq_one_letter_code
_entity_poly.pdbx_strand_id
1 'polypeptide(L)'
;MPAWIREKLVDYLCVHLHVSGEHDGTKVEPKLREFTALAKGSATKVIVDIYPRRMPPRQFRKVALTYYRAGADGLSFFDTQNRYPRTSEWAFIKRLGHRDDLARWEGKGDDYYRKIPLRRLDGFLVDREFFPPTDG
;
A
#
# COMPACT_ATOMS: atom_id res chain seq x y z
N MET A 1 -22.94 -6.65 -13.34
CA MET A 1 -21.85 -5.77 -13.86
C MET A 1 -22.41 -4.36 -14.06
N PRO A 2 -21.80 -3.32 -13.47
CA PRO A 2 -22.29 -1.94 -13.58
C PRO A 2 -22.06 -1.30 -14.96
N ALA A 3 -22.86 -0.28 -15.30
CA ALA A 3 -22.99 0.29 -16.65
C ALA A 3 -21.67 0.81 -17.24
N TRP A 4 -20.93 1.63 -16.50
CA TRP A 4 -19.58 2.11 -16.87
C TRP A 4 -18.59 1.02 -17.34
N ILE A 5 -18.60 -0.18 -16.74
CA ILE A 5 -17.77 -1.30 -17.17
C ILE A 5 -18.38 -1.96 -18.42
N ARG A 6 -19.69 -2.23 -18.39
CA ARG A 6 -20.41 -2.89 -19.49
C ARG A 6 -20.33 -2.10 -20.80
N GLU A 7 -20.49 -0.79 -20.71
CA GLU A 7 -20.52 0.16 -21.83
C GLU A 7 -19.12 0.69 -22.17
N LYS A 8 -18.07 0.18 -21.50
CA LYS A 8 -16.66 0.52 -21.75
C LYS A 8 -16.38 2.02 -21.59
N LEU A 9 -16.99 2.65 -20.60
CA LEU A 9 -16.77 4.06 -20.27
C LEU A 9 -15.50 4.26 -19.43
N VAL A 10 -14.93 3.19 -18.86
CA VAL A 10 -13.72 3.24 -18.04
C VAL A 10 -12.74 2.12 -18.41
N ASP A 11 -11.49 2.50 -18.65
CA ASP A 11 -10.38 1.55 -18.86
C ASP A 11 -9.74 1.12 -17.54
N TYR A 12 -9.82 1.98 -16.52
CA TYR A 12 -9.20 1.75 -15.20
C TYR A 12 -10.19 2.06 -14.09
N LEU A 13 -10.35 1.11 -13.17
CA LEU A 13 -11.00 1.32 -11.90
C LEU A 13 -9.94 1.42 -10.81
N CYS A 14 -9.65 2.64 -10.35
CA CYS A 14 -8.76 2.88 -9.23
C CYS A 14 -9.54 2.80 -7.92
N VAL A 15 -9.29 1.75 -7.12
CA VAL A 15 -10.03 1.48 -5.88
C VAL A 15 -9.25 2.02 -4.69
N HIS A 16 -9.89 2.85 -3.88
CA HIS A 16 -9.32 3.35 -2.62
C HIS A 16 -9.70 2.43 -1.45
N LEU A 17 -8.76 1.64 -0.93
CA LEU A 17 -8.97 0.65 0.15
C LEU A 17 -8.00 0.90 1.31
N HIS A 18 -8.11 2.08 1.93
CA HIS A 18 -7.22 2.51 3.01
C HIS A 18 -7.32 1.65 4.27
N VAL A 19 -6.16 1.31 4.82
CA VAL A 19 -6.00 0.74 6.17
C VAL A 19 -4.95 1.58 6.92
N SER A 20 -5.31 2.05 8.12
CA SER A 20 -4.38 2.79 8.96
C SER A 20 -3.36 1.87 9.63
N GLY A 21 -2.09 2.30 9.67
CA GLY A 21 -1.00 1.60 10.33
C GLY A 21 -0.31 0.53 9.47
N GLU A 22 0.45 -0.36 10.10
CA GLU A 22 1.10 -1.50 9.41
C GLU A 22 0.03 -2.59 9.16
N HIS A 23 -0.13 -3.02 7.90
CA HIS A 23 -1.11 -4.03 7.51
C HIS A 23 -0.61 -4.84 6.31
N ASP A 24 -0.98 -6.10 6.18
CA ASP A 24 -0.57 -6.98 5.07
C ASP A 24 -1.58 -7.01 3.90
N GLY A 25 -2.65 -6.21 4.01
CA GLY A 25 -3.69 -6.11 2.99
C GLY A 25 -4.84 -7.10 3.16
N THR A 26 -4.73 -8.08 4.07
CA THR A 26 -5.75 -9.14 4.26
C THR A 26 -7.13 -8.59 4.63
N LYS A 27 -7.17 -7.52 5.44
CA LYS A 27 -8.43 -6.88 5.86
C LYS A 27 -9.28 -6.37 4.70
N VAL A 28 -8.65 -5.92 3.62
CA VAL A 28 -9.35 -5.35 2.45
C VAL A 28 -9.46 -6.32 1.29
N GLU A 29 -8.81 -7.49 1.39
CA GLU A 29 -8.81 -8.52 0.36
C GLU A 29 -10.23 -8.94 -0.07
N PRO A 30 -11.20 -9.20 0.84
CA PRO A 30 -12.56 -9.58 0.42
C PRO A 30 -13.22 -8.50 -0.42
N LYS A 31 -13.09 -7.23 -0.02
CA LYS A 31 -13.65 -6.09 -0.75
C LYS A 31 -12.97 -5.91 -2.11
N LEU A 32 -11.66 -6.09 -2.17
CA LEU A 32 -10.92 -6.05 -3.43
C LEU A 32 -11.39 -7.16 -4.39
N ARG A 33 -11.65 -8.37 -3.88
CA ARG A 33 -12.18 -9.48 -4.69
C ARG A 33 -13.56 -9.16 -5.28
N GLU A 34 -14.40 -8.39 -4.59
CA GLU A 34 -15.66 -7.90 -5.16
C GLU A 34 -15.40 -7.04 -6.41
N PHE A 35 -14.46 -6.09 -6.34
CA PHE A 35 -14.12 -5.23 -7.48
C PHE A 35 -13.47 -5.98 -8.64
N THR A 36 -12.55 -6.90 -8.36
CA THR A 36 -11.91 -7.70 -9.42
C THR A 36 -12.92 -8.66 -10.08
N ALA A 37 -13.89 -9.16 -9.31
CA ALA A 37 -15.02 -9.92 -9.86
C ALA A 37 -15.93 -9.07 -10.77
N LEU A 38 -16.15 -7.78 -10.45
CA LEU A 38 -16.95 -6.87 -11.30
C LEU A 38 -16.28 -6.62 -12.66
N ALA A 39 -14.96 -6.54 -12.69
CA ALA A 39 -14.18 -6.29 -13.90
C ALA A 39 -13.85 -7.56 -14.70
N LYS A 40 -14.08 -8.75 -14.13
CA LYS A 40 -13.74 -10.04 -14.74
C LYS A 40 -14.42 -10.20 -16.11
N GLY A 41 -13.62 -10.50 -17.13
CA GLY A 41 -14.09 -10.67 -18.51
C GLY A 41 -14.38 -9.37 -19.24
N SER A 42 -14.10 -8.20 -18.63
CA SER A 42 -14.13 -6.89 -19.29
C SER A 42 -12.71 -6.44 -19.67
N ALA A 43 -12.62 -5.32 -20.39
CA ALA A 43 -11.33 -4.67 -20.67
C ALA A 43 -10.87 -3.74 -19.52
N THR A 44 -11.74 -3.45 -18.55
CA THR A 44 -11.43 -2.56 -17.42
C THR A 44 -10.43 -3.21 -16.48
N LYS A 45 -9.32 -2.52 -16.20
CA LYS A 45 -8.30 -2.93 -15.25
C LYS A 45 -8.59 -2.42 -13.85
N VAL A 46 -8.36 -3.24 -12.84
CA VAL A 46 -8.50 -2.85 -11.43
C VAL A 46 -7.13 -2.47 -10.87
N ILE A 47 -6.97 -1.18 -10.56
CA ILE A 47 -5.79 -0.62 -9.91
C ILE A 47 -6.13 -0.38 -8.45
N VAL A 48 -5.30 -0.84 -7.52
CA VAL A 48 -5.57 -0.68 -6.09
C VAL A 48 -4.58 0.29 -5.50
N ASP A 49 -5.08 1.24 -4.72
CA ASP A 49 -4.21 2.19 -4.07
C ASP A 49 -3.48 1.59 -2.86
N ILE A 50 -2.28 2.07 -2.62
CA ILE A 50 -1.54 1.88 -1.39
C ILE A 50 -1.34 3.24 -0.75
N TYR A 51 -1.69 3.34 0.52
CA TYR A 51 -1.57 4.55 1.31
C TYR A 51 -0.37 4.44 2.28
N PRO A 52 0.82 4.97 1.93
CA PRO A 52 2.10 4.62 2.58
C PRO A 52 2.33 5.18 3.99
N ARG A 53 1.34 5.83 4.65
CA ARG A 53 1.57 6.82 5.73
C ARG A 53 2.57 6.44 6.81
N ARG A 54 2.55 5.18 7.26
CA ARG A 54 3.42 4.67 8.34
C ARG A 54 3.91 3.25 8.05
N MET A 55 3.97 2.87 6.77
CA MET A 55 4.32 1.51 6.39
C MET A 55 5.81 1.35 6.14
N PRO A 56 6.46 0.36 6.77
CA PRO A 56 7.84 0.07 6.48
C PRO A 56 8.01 -0.58 5.10
N PRO A 57 9.21 -0.51 4.49
CA PRO A 57 9.48 -1.07 3.16
C PRO A 57 9.03 -2.52 2.97
N ARG A 58 9.30 -3.38 3.98
CA ARG A 58 8.86 -4.79 3.98
C ARG A 58 7.35 -4.98 3.84
N GLN A 59 6.58 -4.00 4.31
CA GLN A 59 5.12 -4.11 4.36
C GLN A 59 4.49 -3.92 2.99
N PHE A 60 5.06 -3.04 2.18
CA PHE A 60 4.61 -2.87 0.79
C PHE A 60 4.64 -4.18 -0.01
N ARG A 61 5.64 -5.05 0.23
CA ARG A 61 5.71 -6.39 -0.37
C ARG A 61 4.47 -7.21 -0.03
N LYS A 62 4.12 -7.27 1.26
CA LYS A 62 3.00 -8.07 1.77
C LYS A 62 1.69 -7.57 1.20
N VAL A 63 1.46 -6.26 1.25
CA VAL A 63 0.27 -5.61 0.68
C VAL A 63 0.14 -5.87 -0.82
N ALA A 64 1.21 -5.61 -1.59
CA ALA A 64 1.22 -5.85 -3.02
C ALA A 64 0.92 -7.31 -3.36
N LEU A 65 1.57 -8.26 -2.66
CA LEU A 65 1.34 -9.69 -2.87
C LEU A 65 -0.12 -10.07 -2.61
N THR A 66 -0.71 -9.57 -1.52
CA THR A 66 -2.13 -9.77 -1.21
C THR A 66 -3.03 -9.21 -2.31
N TYR A 67 -2.77 -7.98 -2.78
CA TYR A 67 -3.60 -7.33 -3.79
C TYR A 67 -3.51 -8.04 -5.15
N TYR A 68 -2.31 -8.44 -5.58
CA TYR A 68 -2.14 -9.22 -6.80
C TYR A 68 -2.81 -10.60 -6.71
N ARG A 69 -2.78 -11.26 -5.54
CA ARG A 69 -3.52 -12.52 -5.29
C ARG A 69 -5.03 -12.34 -5.28
N ALA A 70 -5.51 -11.14 -4.93
CA ALA A 70 -6.92 -10.77 -5.00
C ALA A 70 -7.39 -10.43 -6.43
N GLY A 71 -6.46 -10.33 -7.39
CA GLY A 71 -6.75 -10.08 -8.80
C GLY A 71 -6.53 -8.64 -9.25
N ALA A 72 -5.84 -7.80 -8.47
CA ALA A 72 -5.45 -6.47 -8.94
C ALA A 72 -4.54 -6.55 -10.18
N ASP A 73 -4.78 -5.68 -11.15
CA ASP A 73 -3.94 -5.55 -12.35
C ASP A 73 -2.71 -4.67 -12.09
N GLY A 74 -2.81 -3.77 -11.10
CA GLY A 74 -1.74 -2.85 -10.77
C GLY A 74 -1.97 -2.13 -9.44
N LEU A 75 -1.01 -1.29 -9.10
CA LEU A 75 -0.99 -0.52 -7.87
C LEU A 75 -0.92 0.97 -8.19
N SER A 76 -1.61 1.79 -7.40
CA SER A 76 -1.42 3.24 -7.34
C SER A 76 -0.96 3.64 -5.95
N PHE A 77 -0.39 4.84 -5.80
CA PHE A 77 0.09 5.34 -4.51
C PHE A 77 -0.52 6.71 -4.23
N PHE A 78 -1.34 6.79 -3.18
CA PHE A 78 -2.01 8.01 -2.77
C PHE A 78 -1.19 8.75 -1.69
N ASP A 79 -1.37 10.07 -1.57
CA ASP A 79 -0.71 10.92 -0.55
C ASP A 79 0.83 10.82 -0.57
N THR A 80 1.42 10.80 -1.76
CA THR A 80 2.89 10.69 -1.94
C THR A 80 3.60 12.03 -2.08
N GLN A 81 2.84 13.11 -2.33
CA GLN A 81 3.36 14.48 -2.30
C GLN A 81 4.02 14.72 -0.94
N ASN A 82 5.28 15.18 -0.94
CA ASN A 82 6.12 15.40 0.26
C ASN A 82 6.68 14.13 0.95
N ARG A 83 6.46 12.92 0.40
CA ARG A 83 7.10 11.70 0.92
C ARG A 83 8.44 11.36 0.27
N TYR A 84 8.96 12.21 -0.63
CA TYR A 84 10.24 12.00 -1.30
C TYR A 84 11.45 11.77 -0.34
N PRO A 85 11.52 12.34 0.89
CA PRO A 85 12.64 12.06 1.80
C PRO A 85 12.64 10.64 2.38
N ARG A 86 11.53 9.90 2.26
CA ARG A 86 11.41 8.51 2.72
C ARG A 86 12.06 7.55 1.72
N THR A 87 13.35 7.72 1.46
CA THR A 87 14.09 6.97 0.43
C THR A 87 14.03 5.46 0.62
N SER A 88 13.93 4.97 1.86
CA SER A 88 13.74 3.56 2.17
C SER A 88 12.43 2.98 1.63
N GLU A 89 11.34 3.76 1.67
CA GLU A 89 10.05 3.37 1.08
C GLU A 89 10.16 3.28 -0.44
N TRP A 90 10.68 4.34 -1.08
CA TRP A 90 10.85 4.41 -2.54
C TRP A 90 11.80 3.34 -3.09
N ALA A 91 12.85 3.02 -2.32
CA ALA A 91 13.77 1.95 -2.64
C ALA A 91 13.04 0.62 -2.83
N PHE A 92 11.96 0.36 -2.08
CA PHE A 92 11.14 -0.83 -2.25
C PHE A 92 9.98 -0.63 -3.23
N ILE A 93 9.31 0.52 -3.24
CA ILE A 93 8.15 0.81 -4.11
C ILE A 93 8.50 0.58 -5.59
N LYS A 94 9.70 0.97 -6.04
CA LYS A 94 10.16 0.74 -7.42
C LYS A 94 10.16 -0.73 -7.86
N ARG A 95 10.06 -1.66 -6.91
CA ARG A 95 10.04 -3.11 -7.17
C ARG A 95 8.64 -3.67 -7.33
N LEU A 96 7.61 -2.96 -6.87
CA LEU A 96 6.28 -3.55 -6.68
C LEU A 96 5.57 -3.95 -7.97
N GLY A 97 5.96 -3.35 -9.10
CA GLY A 97 5.45 -3.75 -10.42
C GLY A 97 5.96 -5.10 -10.92
N HIS A 98 7.06 -5.64 -10.35
CA HIS A 98 7.58 -6.96 -10.71
C HIS A 98 6.83 -8.05 -9.95
N ARG A 99 5.55 -8.24 -10.30
CA ARG A 99 4.60 -9.13 -9.62
C ARG A 99 5.18 -10.52 -9.33
N ASP A 100 5.79 -11.14 -10.34
CA ASP A 100 6.30 -12.52 -10.26
C ASP A 100 7.51 -12.65 -9.33
N ASP A 101 8.20 -11.54 -9.08
CA ASP A 101 9.38 -11.47 -8.24
C ASP A 101 9.08 -11.14 -6.77
N LEU A 102 7.85 -10.75 -6.44
CA LEU A 102 7.52 -10.30 -5.09
C LEU A 102 7.73 -11.39 -4.03
N ALA A 103 7.48 -12.65 -4.38
CA ALA A 103 7.66 -13.78 -3.47
C ALA A 103 9.14 -14.01 -3.12
N ARG A 104 10.05 -13.90 -4.12
CA ARG A 104 11.50 -14.12 -3.90
C ARG A 104 12.18 -12.99 -3.11
N TRP A 105 11.52 -11.85 -2.94
CA TRP A 105 12.05 -10.72 -2.17
C TRP A 105 11.58 -10.71 -0.71
N GLU A 106 11.22 -11.87 -0.17
CA GLU A 106 11.09 -12.03 1.26
C GLU A 106 12.38 -11.61 2.00
N GLY A 107 12.23 -10.95 3.15
CA GLY A 107 13.34 -10.36 3.92
C GLY A 107 13.95 -9.08 3.33
N LYS A 108 13.76 -8.80 2.04
CA LYS A 108 14.32 -7.59 1.42
C LYS A 108 13.66 -6.34 1.99
N GLY A 109 14.46 -5.35 2.32
CA GLY A 109 13.99 -4.07 2.88
C GLY A 109 13.75 -4.08 4.39
N ASP A 110 14.00 -5.20 5.07
CA ASP A 110 13.98 -5.25 6.54
C ASP A 110 15.10 -4.41 7.17
N ASP A 111 16.18 -4.18 6.42
CA ASP A 111 17.37 -3.40 6.80
C ASP A 111 17.36 -1.96 6.26
N TYR A 112 16.39 -1.58 5.42
CA TYR A 112 16.35 -0.26 4.79
C TYR A 112 16.05 0.88 5.76
N TYR A 113 15.48 0.58 6.93
CA TYR A 113 15.17 1.58 7.93
C TYR A 113 15.26 0.99 9.33
N ARG A 114 15.54 1.86 10.31
CA ARG A 114 15.50 1.52 11.73
C ARG A 114 14.58 2.50 12.44
N LYS A 115 13.64 2.00 13.24
CA LYS A 115 12.80 2.82 14.10
C LYS A 115 13.33 2.74 15.53
N ILE A 116 13.70 3.90 16.08
CA ILE A 116 14.09 4.03 17.49
C ILE A 116 13.07 4.94 18.16
N PRO A 117 12.22 4.44 19.07
CA PRO A 117 11.29 5.29 19.81
C PRO A 117 12.05 6.31 20.65
N LEU A 118 11.87 7.60 20.37
CA LEU A 118 12.40 8.67 21.20
C LEU A 118 11.51 8.81 22.44
N ARG A 119 12.10 8.65 23.63
CA ARG A 119 11.38 8.79 24.92
C ARG A 119 11.61 10.14 25.56
N ARG A 120 12.83 10.67 25.43
CA ARG A 120 13.23 11.95 26.01
C ARG A 120 14.06 12.76 25.00
N LEU A 121 13.83 14.06 24.99
CA LEU A 121 14.65 15.05 24.27
C LEU A 121 14.88 16.20 25.23
N ASP A 122 16.15 16.51 25.52
CA ASP A 122 16.53 17.59 26.44
C ASP A 122 15.85 17.51 27.83
N GLY A 123 15.76 16.29 28.37
CA GLY A 123 15.11 16.04 29.68
C GLY A 123 13.58 15.95 29.63
N PHE A 124 12.93 16.51 28.61
CA PHE A 124 11.49 16.45 28.44
C PHE A 124 11.03 15.08 27.93
N LEU A 125 9.92 14.57 28.46
CA LEU A 125 9.24 13.39 27.93
C LEU A 125 8.61 13.75 26.58
N VAL A 126 8.93 12.96 25.55
CA VAL A 126 8.45 13.17 24.18
C VAL A 126 7.85 11.90 23.59
N ASP A 127 7.47 10.96 24.45
CA ASP A 127 6.83 9.73 24.01
C ASP A 127 5.37 9.95 23.58
N ARG A 128 4.71 8.86 23.17
CA ARG A 128 3.37 8.88 22.59
C ARG A 128 2.27 9.30 23.55
N GLU A 129 2.51 9.30 24.86
CA GLU A 129 1.53 9.76 25.85
C GLU A 129 1.30 11.27 25.71
N PHE A 130 2.38 12.03 25.45
CA PHE A 130 2.34 13.48 25.37
C PHE A 130 2.37 14.02 23.94
N PHE A 131 2.83 13.21 22.98
CA PHE A 131 2.92 13.58 21.57
C PHE A 131 2.20 12.53 20.71
N PRO A 132 0.85 12.57 20.67
CA PRO A 132 0.10 11.71 19.77
C PRO A 132 0.51 12.03 18.33
N PRO A 133 0.66 11.01 17.49
CA PRO A 133 1.22 11.23 16.17
C PRO A 133 0.17 11.92 15.29
N THR A 134 0.41 13.19 14.95
CA THR A 134 -0.29 13.90 13.87
C THR A 134 -0.03 13.16 12.54
N ASP A 135 -0.84 13.42 11.51
CA ASP A 135 -1.14 12.51 10.39
C ASP A 135 0.03 12.08 9.44
N GLY A 136 1.28 12.14 9.88
CA GLY A 136 2.45 11.61 9.19
C GLY A 136 3.61 12.59 9.21
#